data_AF-A0A0S2K7T2-F1
#
_entry.id   AF-A0A0S2K7T2-F1
#
_cell.length_a   1.000
_cell.length_b   1.000
_cell.length_c   1.000
_cell.angle_alpha   90.00
_cell.angle_beta   90.00
_cell.angle_gamma   90.00
#
_symmetry.space_group_name_H-M   'P 1'
#
loop_
_entity.id
_entity.type
_entity.pdbx_description
1 polymer ?
#
loop_
_entity_poly.entity_id
_entity_poly.type
_entity_poly.pdbx_seq_one_letter_code
_entity_poly.pdbx_strand_id
1 'polypeptide(L)'
;MHSVLFTCFIFLLGCSPNWREAPYEVYIIDGTKSLGYALGNGGYIGRIDEPVNIASDETFLSVYACPKNVCGFYYIDKRNDHKYAEAQDVVFGPLSEEQFLSLHIELGVPHLQSD
;
A
#
# COMPACT_ATOMS: atom_id res chain seq x y z
N MET A 1 -36.92 39.39 -15.93
CA MET A 1 -35.57 38.78 -15.78
C MET A 1 -35.47 38.28 -14.35
N HIS A 2 -35.62 36.97 -14.13
CA HIS A 2 -35.40 36.37 -12.80
C HIS A 2 -34.24 35.39 -12.94
N SER A 3 -33.12 35.76 -12.32
CA SER A 3 -31.84 35.04 -12.37
C SER A 3 -31.97 33.66 -11.74
N VAL A 4 -31.68 32.62 -12.53
CA VAL A 4 -31.55 31.24 -12.04
C VAL A 4 -30.19 31.12 -11.35
N LEU A 5 -30.21 30.99 -10.03
CA LEU A 5 -29.00 30.75 -9.23
C LEU A 5 -28.58 29.29 -9.43
N PHE A 6 -27.64 29.05 -10.34
CA PHE A 6 -27.12 27.72 -10.63
C PHE A 6 -26.04 27.38 -9.59
N THR A 7 -26.45 26.75 -8.49
CA THR A 7 -25.51 26.28 -7.45
C THR A 7 -24.71 25.11 -8.02
N CYS A 8 -23.46 25.39 -8.38
CA CYS A 8 -22.52 24.40 -8.87
C CYS A 8 -22.12 23.48 -7.70
N PHE A 9 -22.70 22.28 -7.63
CA PHE A 9 -22.24 21.21 -6.74
C PHE A 9 -20.90 20.70 -7.28
N ILE A 10 -19.80 21.27 -6.79
CA ILE A 10 -18.47 20.72 -7.00
C ILE A 10 -18.43 19.43 -6.18
N PHE A 11 -18.73 18.31 -6.83
CA PHE A 11 -18.39 16.99 -6.31
C PHE A 11 -16.86 16.95 -6.20
N LEU A 12 -16.35 17.19 -4.99
CA LEU A 12 -14.99 16.83 -4.63
C LEU A 12 -14.93 15.30 -4.71
N LEU A 13 -14.55 14.79 -5.88
CA LEU A 13 -14.14 13.41 -6.06
C LEU A 13 -12.86 13.24 -5.23
N GLY A 14 -13.03 12.96 -3.94
CA GLY A 14 -11.91 12.51 -3.12
C GLY A 14 -11.32 11.29 -3.80
N CYS A 15 -10.03 11.35 -4.15
CA CYS A 15 -9.29 10.20 -4.64
C CYS A 15 -9.41 9.09 -3.61
N SER A 16 -10.33 8.15 -3.84
CA SER A 16 -10.40 6.94 -3.04
C SER A 16 -9.08 6.19 -3.20
N PRO A 17 -8.54 5.59 -2.13
CA PRO A 17 -7.33 4.77 -2.23
C PRO A 17 -7.56 3.66 -3.26
N ASN A 18 -6.61 3.48 -4.18
CA ASN A 18 -6.68 2.44 -5.20
C ASN A 18 -6.68 1.03 -4.59
N TRP A 19 -6.25 0.90 -3.34
CA TRP A 19 -6.30 -0.34 -2.57
C TRP A 19 -6.37 -0.02 -1.07
N ARG A 20 -7.20 -0.77 -0.32
CA ARG A 20 -7.36 -0.60 1.12
C ARG A 20 -7.76 -1.91 1.79
N GLU A 21 -7.10 -2.21 2.90
CA GLU A 21 -7.48 -3.26 3.84
C GLU A 21 -7.03 -2.84 5.24
N ALA A 22 -7.97 -2.46 6.12
CA ALA A 22 -7.61 -1.90 7.42
C ALA A 22 -6.65 -2.83 8.21
N PRO A 23 -5.54 -2.31 8.78
CA PRO A 23 -5.16 -0.90 8.89
C PRO A 23 -4.35 -0.33 7.72
N TYR A 24 -4.14 -1.09 6.66
CA TYR A 24 -3.33 -0.70 5.50
C TYR A 24 -4.13 0.05 4.43
N GLU A 25 -3.49 1.05 3.83
CA GLU A 25 -4.09 1.85 2.76
C GLU A 25 -3.01 2.35 1.80
N VAL A 26 -3.33 2.38 0.50
CA VAL A 26 -2.51 3.08 -0.50
C VAL A 26 -2.95 4.54 -0.55
N TYR A 27 -2.04 5.46 -0.25
CA TYR A 27 -2.27 6.89 -0.25
C TYR A 27 -1.29 7.61 -1.19
N ILE A 28 -1.55 8.89 -1.46
CA ILE A 28 -0.65 9.76 -2.24
C ILE A 28 -0.39 11.03 -1.41
N ILE A 29 0.88 11.30 -1.12
CA ILE A 29 1.34 12.54 -0.48
C ILE A 29 2.48 13.08 -1.34
N ASP A 30 2.45 14.39 -1.66
CA ASP A 30 3.46 15.07 -2.49
C ASP A 30 3.78 14.38 -3.82
N GLY A 31 2.77 13.72 -4.40
CA GLY A 31 2.90 12.99 -5.68
C GLY A 31 3.48 11.58 -5.56
N THR A 32 3.94 11.16 -4.38
CA THR A 32 4.41 9.79 -4.12
C THR A 32 3.24 8.91 -3.69
N LYS A 33 2.99 7.84 -4.45
CA LYS A 33 2.03 6.79 -4.09
C LYS A 33 2.72 5.82 -3.12
N SER A 34 2.18 5.61 -1.93
CA SER A 34 2.76 4.74 -0.92
C SER A 34 1.70 3.86 -0.27
N LEU A 35 2.10 2.66 0.12
CA LEU A 35 1.35 1.79 1.04
C LEU A 35 1.81 2.09 2.46
N GLY A 36 0.86 2.26 3.40
CA GLY A 36 1.21 2.43 4.80
C GLY A 36 0.11 2.07 5.78
N TYR A 37 0.46 2.16 7.06
CA TYR A 37 -0.41 1.90 8.20
C TYR A 37 -1.21 3.18 8.52
N ALA A 38 -2.53 3.12 8.39
CA ALA A 38 -3.41 4.25 8.64
C ALA A 38 -3.55 4.53 10.14
N LEU A 39 -3.36 5.79 10.52
CA LEU A 39 -3.56 6.30 11.89
C LEU A 39 -4.94 6.94 12.09
N GLY A 40 -5.70 7.10 11.00
CA GLY A 40 -6.92 7.89 10.97
C GLY A 40 -6.66 9.37 10.65
N ASN A 41 -7.72 10.11 10.32
CA ASN A 41 -7.67 11.54 9.98
C ASN A 41 -6.66 11.90 8.86
N GLY A 42 -6.44 10.98 7.91
CA GLY A 42 -5.47 11.15 6.82
C GLY A 42 -4.00 11.04 7.23
N GLY A 43 -3.70 10.60 8.47
CA GLY A 43 -2.35 10.29 8.92
C GLY A 43 -1.97 8.85 8.58
N TYR A 44 -0.72 8.66 8.15
CA TYR A 44 -0.18 7.35 7.78
C TYR A 44 1.25 7.20 8.29
N ILE A 45 1.65 5.95 8.54
CA ILE A 45 3.07 5.58 8.65
C ILE A 45 3.43 4.77 7.41
N GLY A 46 4.35 5.30 6.61
CA GLY A 46 4.78 4.67 5.38
C GLY A 46 5.39 3.29 5.63
N ARG A 47 5.17 2.37 4.67
CA ARG A 47 5.77 1.04 4.67
C ARG A 47 6.53 0.80 3.37
N ILE A 48 5.84 0.91 2.23
CA ILE A 48 6.42 0.64 0.91
C ILE A 48 6.01 1.75 -0.05
N ASP A 49 6.99 2.37 -0.68
CA ASP A 49 6.77 3.37 -1.73
C ASP A 49 6.53 2.72 -3.09
N GLU A 50 5.72 3.39 -3.91
CA GLU A 50 5.40 3.03 -5.29
C GLU A 50 4.90 1.57 -5.46
N PRO A 51 3.88 1.14 -4.68
CA PRO A 51 3.31 -0.19 -4.83
C PRO A 51 2.62 -0.35 -6.17
N VAL A 52 2.84 -1.48 -6.83
CA VAL A 52 2.25 -1.81 -8.13
C VAL A 52 1.13 -2.83 -7.93
N ASN A 53 1.46 -4.00 -7.38
CA ASN A 53 0.52 -5.05 -7.01
C ASN A 53 0.57 -5.35 -5.52
N ILE A 54 -0.60 -5.66 -4.95
CA ILE A 54 -0.75 -6.02 -3.54
C ILE A 54 -1.63 -7.27 -3.44
N ALA A 55 -1.17 -8.26 -2.70
CA ALA A 55 -1.97 -9.41 -2.28
C ALA A 55 -1.90 -9.56 -0.78
N SER A 56 -2.98 -10.01 -0.16
CA SER A 56 -3.05 -10.09 1.29
C SER A 56 -3.83 -11.29 1.77
N ASP A 57 -3.43 -11.81 2.93
CA ASP A 57 -4.19 -12.77 3.73
C ASP A 57 -4.23 -12.30 5.20
N GLU A 58 -4.63 -13.17 6.14
CA GLU A 58 -4.72 -12.80 7.56
C GLU A 58 -3.37 -12.48 8.22
N THR A 59 -2.25 -13.03 7.72
CA THR A 59 -0.94 -12.97 8.37
C THR A 59 0.03 -12.04 7.66
N PHE A 60 -0.03 -11.99 6.34
CA PHE A 60 0.95 -11.33 5.50
C PHE A 60 0.29 -10.40 4.48
N LEU A 61 1.08 -9.44 4.05
CA LEU A 61 0.79 -8.60 2.90
C LEU A 61 1.99 -8.65 1.99
N SER A 62 1.79 -9.17 0.78
CA SER A 62 2.80 -9.19 -0.27
C SER A 62 2.63 -7.96 -1.16
N VAL A 63 3.73 -7.39 -1.62
CA VAL A 63 3.73 -6.23 -2.50
C VAL A 63 4.80 -6.39 -3.58
N TYR A 64 4.42 -6.17 -4.84
CA TYR A 64 5.38 -5.83 -5.88
C TYR A 64 5.42 -4.31 -6.00
N ALA A 65 6.59 -3.69 -5.85
CA ALA A 65 6.75 -2.23 -5.83
C ALA A 65 8.01 -1.81 -6.58
N CYS A 66 8.01 -0.58 -7.10
CA CYS A 66 9.08 -0.05 -7.94
C CYS A 66 9.69 1.28 -7.45
N PRO A 67 10.05 1.42 -6.16
CA PRO A 67 10.56 2.68 -5.62
C PRO A 67 11.77 3.18 -6.41
N LYS A 68 11.68 4.41 -6.92
CA LYS A 68 12.74 5.06 -7.71
C LYS A 68 13.14 4.25 -8.94
N ASN A 69 12.17 3.57 -9.57
CA ASN A 69 12.35 2.70 -10.73
C ASN A 69 13.17 1.42 -10.49
N VAL A 70 13.37 1.02 -9.24
CA VAL A 70 13.98 -0.28 -8.90
C VAL A 70 12.89 -1.18 -8.34
N CYS A 71 12.50 -2.18 -9.13
CA CYS A 71 11.40 -3.07 -8.79
C CYS A 71 11.85 -4.28 -7.99
N GLY A 72 11.00 -4.71 -7.06
CA GLY A 72 11.22 -5.91 -6.26
C GLY A 72 9.96 -6.32 -5.52
N PHE A 73 10.01 -7.54 -4.99
CA PHE A 73 8.96 -8.06 -4.12
C PHE A 73 9.26 -7.73 -2.67
N TYR A 74 8.21 -7.46 -1.92
CA TYR A 74 8.26 -7.17 -0.50
C TYR A 74 7.17 -7.97 0.20
N TYR A 75 7.34 -8.24 1.48
CA TYR A 75 6.24 -8.67 2.33
C TYR A 75 6.27 -7.96 3.68
N ILE A 76 5.09 -7.88 4.31
CA ILE A 76 4.89 -7.36 5.66
C ILE A 76 4.29 -8.46 6.51
N ASP A 77 4.88 -8.74 7.68
CA ASP A 77 4.26 -9.57 8.71
C ASP A 77 3.30 -8.73 9.55
N LYS A 78 1.99 -8.90 9.32
CA LYS A 78 0.94 -8.11 9.97
C LYS A 78 0.89 -8.30 11.48
N ARG A 79 1.42 -9.41 12.00
CA ARG A 79 1.42 -9.72 13.44
C ARG A 79 2.41 -8.86 14.20
N ASN A 80 3.49 -8.45 13.53
CA ASN A 80 4.57 -7.65 14.11
C ASN A 80 4.42 -6.16 13.75
N ASP A 81 3.60 -5.81 12.77
CA ASP A 81 3.34 -4.43 12.40
C ASP A 81 2.28 -3.77 13.30
N HIS A 82 2.54 -2.52 13.66
CA HIS A 82 1.66 -1.68 14.43
C HIS A 82 1.99 -0.20 14.19
N LYS A 83 1.11 0.69 14.69
CA LYS A 83 1.25 2.16 14.59
C LYS A 83 2.51 2.80 15.20
N TYR A 84 3.44 2.01 15.71
CA TYR A 84 4.72 2.50 16.26
C TYR A 84 5.91 1.69 15.73
N ALA A 85 5.67 0.72 14.84
CA ALA A 85 6.72 -0.06 14.24
C ALA A 85 7.39 0.77 13.14
N GLU A 86 8.72 0.76 13.14
CA GLU A 86 9.52 1.32 12.07
C GLU A 86 9.42 0.41 10.84
N ALA A 87 9.34 1.01 9.65
CA ALA A 87 9.15 0.26 8.41
C ALA A 87 10.22 -0.83 8.22
N GLN A 88 11.47 -0.52 8.55
CA GLN A 88 12.62 -1.43 8.44
C GLN A 88 12.50 -2.70 9.31
N ASP A 89 11.68 -2.68 10.36
CA ASP A 89 11.53 -3.82 11.28
C ASP A 89 10.40 -4.78 10.83
N VAL A 90 9.54 -4.34 9.91
CA VAL A 90 8.31 -5.06 9.53
C VAL A 90 8.14 -5.25 8.02
N VAL A 91 8.89 -4.50 7.22
CA VAL A 91 8.93 -4.59 5.76
C VAL A 91 10.18 -5.36 5.35
N PHE A 92 9.98 -6.48 4.66
CA PHE A 92 11.06 -7.34 4.20
C PHE A 92 11.17 -7.29 2.68
N GLY A 93 12.34 -6.91 2.17
CA GLY A 93 12.65 -6.79 0.75
C GLY A 93 13.63 -5.64 0.46
N PRO A 94 13.88 -5.31 -0.81
CA PRO A 94 13.36 -5.98 -2.01
C PRO A 94 13.91 -7.40 -2.17
N LEU A 95 13.07 -8.30 -2.66
CA LEU A 95 13.39 -9.67 -3.01
C LEU A 95 13.34 -9.84 -4.53
N SER A 96 14.19 -10.74 -5.05
CA SER A 96 14.01 -11.26 -6.41
C SER A 96 12.75 -12.13 -6.49
N GLU A 97 12.27 -12.37 -7.71
CA GLU A 97 11.14 -13.27 -7.94
C GLU A 97 11.40 -14.69 -7.40
N GLU A 98 12.62 -15.22 -7.60
CA GLU A 98 13.02 -16.54 -7.10
C GLU A 98 12.99 -16.60 -5.55
N GLN A 99 13.50 -15.55 -4.89
CA GLN A 99 13.47 -15.44 -3.43
C GLN A 99 12.03 -15.35 -2.91
N PHE A 100 11.19 -14.57 -3.59
CA PHE A 100 9.79 -14.40 -3.21
C PHE A 100 8.98 -15.68 -3.41
N LEU A 101 9.19 -16.40 -4.50
CA LEU A 101 8.56 -17.70 -4.74
C LEU A 101 8.98 -18.74 -3.69
N SER A 102 10.26 -18.75 -3.31
CA SER A 102 10.76 -19.61 -2.23
C SER A 102 10.07 -19.28 -0.90
N LEU A 103 9.93 -17.99 -0.58
CA LEU A 103 9.20 -17.54 0.62
C LEU A 103 7.70 -17.86 0.57
N HIS A 104 7.06 -17.79 -0.59
CA HIS A 104 5.67 -18.24 -0.77
C HIS A 104 5.52 -19.71 -0.39
N ILE A 105 6.47 -20.56 -0.81
CA ILE A 105 6.46 -21.99 -0.50
C ILE A 105 6.77 -22.26 0.99
N GLU A 106 7.74 -21.54 1.57
CA GLU A 106 8.22 -21.78 2.93
C GLU A 106 7.32 -21.19 4.02
N LEU A 107 6.85 -19.96 3.83
CA LEU A 107 6.10 -19.19 4.83
C LEU A 107 4.62 -19.01 4.48
N GLY A 108 4.22 -19.31 3.24
CA GLY A 108 2.84 -19.12 2.79
C GLY A 108 2.47 -17.66 2.55
N VAL A 109 3.44 -16.76 2.30
CA VAL A 109 3.10 -15.36 1.96
C VAL A 109 2.22 -15.32 0.70
N PRO A 110 1.21 -14.43 0.59
CA PRO A 110 0.32 -14.36 -0.57
C PRO A 110 1.08 -14.27 -1.89
N HIS A 111 0.78 -15.16 -2.83
CA HIS A 111 1.44 -15.16 -4.13
C HIS A 111 1.12 -13.89 -4.92
N LEU A 112 2.13 -13.35 -5.61
CA LEU A 112 2.07 -12.19 -6.47
C LEU A 112 2.90 -12.43 -7.73
N GLN A 113 2.46 -11.83 -8.83
CA GLN A 113 3.24 -11.74 -10.05
C GLN A 113 3.73 -10.29 -10.20
N SER A 114 4.95 -10.13 -10.73
CA SER A 114 5.32 -8.89 -11.40
C SER A 114 4.46 -8.81 -12.66
N ASP A 115 3.72 -7.72 -12.85
CA ASP A 115 2.75 -7.53 -13.94
C ASP A 115 3.14 -8.10 -15.31
#